data_AF-F0G253-F1
#
_entry.id   AF-F0G253-F1
#
_cell.length_a   1.000
_cell.length_b   1.000
_cell.length_c   1.000
_cell.angle_alpha   90.00
_cell.angle_beta   90.00
_cell.angle_gamma   90.00
#
_symmetry.space_group_name_H-M   'P 1'
#
loop_
_entity.id
_entity.type
_entity.pdbx_description
1 polymer ?
#
loop_
_entity_poly.entity_id
_entity_poly.type
_entity_poly.pdbx_seq_one_letter_code
_entity_poly.pdbx_strand_id
1 'polypeptide(L)'
;ETGRAGRDGLPANAWMAYGLGDVVQQRKMIDESDADDAHKRVQTSKLDALLGLCETISCRRVRLLNYFGEASQPCGNCDTCLEPPDSWDATREAQMALSCVFRAQRASGFNFGASHLIEILRG
;
A
#
# COMPACT_ATOMS: atom_id res chain seq x y z
N GLU A 1 9.74 13.41 9.25
CA GLU A 1 8.81 14.57 9.22
C GLU A 1 7.83 14.53 10.39
N THR A 2 6.99 13.50 10.48
CA THR A 2 5.97 13.32 11.53
C THR A 2 6.51 13.42 12.97
N GLY A 3 7.70 12.87 13.25
CA GLY A 3 8.35 12.94 14.58
C GLY A 3 8.86 14.33 15.02
N ARG A 4 8.55 15.40 14.28
CA ARG A 4 8.80 16.78 14.73
C ARG A 4 7.68 17.31 15.65
N ALA A 5 6.48 16.72 15.61
CA ALA A 5 5.35 17.10 16.43
C ALA A 5 5.47 16.56 17.88
N GLY A 6 4.82 17.23 18.85
CA GLY A 6 4.67 16.74 20.23
C GLY A 6 5.97 16.58 21.03
N ARG A 7 7.02 17.37 20.73
CA ARG A 7 8.31 17.30 21.46
C ARG A 7 8.23 17.83 22.89
N ASP A 8 7.17 18.54 23.21
CA ASP A 8 6.76 18.94 24.55
C ASP A 8 6.06 17.81 25.34
N GLY A 9 5.81 16.66 24.69
CA GLY A 9 5.11 15.52 25.28
C GLY A 9 3.59 15.67 25.29
N LEU A 10 3.04 16.77 24.76
CA LEU A 10 1.60 16.96 24.66
C LEU A 10 1.03 16.17 23.47
N PRO A 11 -0.28 15.83 23.49
CA PRO A 11 -0.92 15.16 22.38
C PRO A 11 -0.74 15.94 21.06
N ALA A 12 -0.34 15.22 20.02
CA ALA A 12 -0.15 15.77 18.69
C ALA A 12 -0.58 14.76 17.61
N ASN A 13 -0.97 15.26 16.44
CA ASN A 13 -1.43 14.46 15.33
C ASN A 13 -0.47 14.54 14.14
N ALA A 14 -0.26 13.40 13.48
CA ALA A 14 0.31 13.34 12.14
C ALA A 14 -0.83 12.94 11.19
N TRP A 15 -1.19 13.84 10.28
CA TRP A 15 -2.25 13.61 9.29
C TRP A 15 -1.65 13.55 7.89
N MET A 16 -2.08 12.56 7.10
CA MET A 16 -1.62 12.34 5.75
C MET A 16 -2.80 11.93 4.87
N ALA A 17 -2.92 12.56 3.71
CA ALA A 17 -3.77 12.11 2.63
C ALA A 17 -2.90 11.78 1.42
N TYR A 18 -3.33 10.78 0.65
CA TYR A 18 -2.70 10.39 -0.61
C TYR A 18 -3.76 9.88 -1.57
N GLY A 19 -3.48 9.93 -2.86
CA GLY A 19 -4.26 9.30 -3.91
C GLY A 19 -3.43 8.34 -4.76
N LEU A 20 -4.10 7.45 -5.49
CA LEU A 20 -3.43 6.53 -6.42
C LEU A 20 -2.63 7.28 -7.51
N GLY A 21 -3.05 8.48 -7.88
CA GLY A 21 -2.30 9.34 -8.81
C GLY A 21 -0.90 9.68 -8.31
N ASP A 22 -0.76 9.95 -7.01
CA ASP A 22 0.54 10.26 -6.38
C ASP A 22 1.48 9.05 -6.47
N VAL A 23 0.92 7.85 -6.28
CA VAL A 23 1.65 6.58 -6.34
C VAL A 23 2.17 6.31 -7.75
N VAL A 24 1.29 6.46 -8.75
CA VAL A 24 1.66 6.29 -10.17
C VAL A 24 2.75 7.29 -10.55
N GLN A 25 2.63 8.54 -10.10
CA GLN A 25 3.64 9.56 -10.36
C GLN A 25 4.99 9.22 -9.73
N GLN A 26 5.01 8.79 -8.46
CA GLN A 26 6.25 8.40 -7.79
C GLN A 26 6.91 7.18 -8.45
N ARG A 27 6.13 6.17 -8.86
CA ARG A 27 6.64 5.01 -9.60
C ARG A 27 7.30 5.44 -10.91
N LYS A 28 6.63 6.32 -11.67
CA LYS A 28 7.16 6.88 -12.91
C LYS A 28 8.48 7.63 -12.68
N MET A 29 8.56 8.47 -11.64
CA MET A 29 9.79 9.19 -11.30
C MET A 29 10.95 8.24 -10.97
N ILE A 30 10.69 7.14 -10.26
CA ILE A 30 11.70 6.12 -9.98
C ILE A 30 12.17 5.45 -11.27
N ASP A 31 11.23 5.04 -12.13
CA ASP A 31 11.52 4.30 -13.36
C ASP A 31 12.29 5.16 -14.38
N GLU A 32 11.94 6.44 -14.51
CA GLU A 32 12.57 7.42 -15.40
C GLU A 32 13.87 8.04 -14.86
N SER A 33 14.24 7.75 -13.60
CA SER A 33 15.48 8.29 -13.03
C SER A 33 16.74 7.73 -13.71
N ASP A 34 17.84 8.50 -13.68
CA ASP A 34 19.16 8.07 -14.16
C ASP A 34 19.90 7.13 -13.19
N ALA A 35 19.22 6.66 -12.14
CA ALA A 35 19.79 5.75 -11.15
C ALA A 35 19.99 4.33 -11.72
N ASP A 36 20.91 3.57 -11.15
CA ASP A 36 21.08 2.18 -11.51
C ASP A 36 19.90 1.29 -11.07
N ASP A 37 19.82 0.08 -11.64
CA ASP A 37 18.74 -0.87 -11.35
C ASP A 37 18.66 -1.27 -9.88
N ALA A 38 19.79 -1.34 -9.18
CA ALA A 38 19.81 -1.71 -7.77
C ALA A 38 19.16 -0.61 -6.93
N HIS A 39 19.48 0.65 -7.22
CA HIS A 39 18.87 1.81 -6.58
C HIS A 39 17.37 1.87 -6.87
N LYS A 40 16.96 1.70 -8.14
CA LYS A 40 15.53 1.69 -8.51
C LYS A 40 14.76 0.63 -7.75
N ARG A 41 15.29 -0.59 -7.62
CA ARG A 41 14.68 -1.66 -6.80
C ARG A 41 14.50 -1.26 -5.34
N VAL A 42 15.50 -0.60 -4.75
CA VAL A 42 15.42 -0.11 -3.36
C VAL A 42 14.34 0.96 -3.22
N GLN A 43 14.24 1.92 -4.15
CA GLN A 43 13.21 2.96 -4.09
C GLN A 43 11.80 2.39 -4.27
N THR A 44 11.63 1.45 -5.21
CA THR A 44 10.37 0.71 -5.38
C THR A 44 9.98 -0.01 -4.10
N SER A 45 10.92 -0.70 -3.44
CA SER A 45 10.67 -1.37 -2.16
C SER A 45 10.24 -0.40 -1.05
N LYS A 46 10.85 0.80 -0.99
CA LYS A 46 10.47 1.85 -0.03
C LYS A 46 9.07 2.40 -0.32
N LEU A 47 8.74 2.64 -1.59
CA LEU A 47 7.42 3.08 -1.99
C LEU A 47 6.36 2.04 -1.62
N ASP A 48 6.61 0.76 -1.93
CA ASP A 48 5.71 -0.34 -1.58
C ASP A 48 5.52 -0.47 -0.05
N ALA A 49 6.57 -0.22 0.74
CA ALA A 49 6.46 -0.19 2.19
C ALA A 49 5.60 0.98 2.71
N LEU A 50 5.70 2.16 2.10
CA LEU A 50 4.88 3.33 2.43
C LEU A 50 3.41 3.08 2.07
N LEU A 51 3.12 2.53 0.89
CA LEU A 51 1.77 2.12 0.50
C LEU A 51 1.20 1.10 1.47
N GLY A 52 2.03 0.16 1.89
CA GLY A 52 1.72 -0.72 2.99
C GLY A 52 1.27 0.05 4.24
N LEU A 53 2.05 1.02 4.71
CA LEU A 53 1.64 1.83 5.85
C LEU A 53 0.29 2.53 5.62
N CYS A 54 0.03 3.02 4.41
CA CYS A 54 -1.22 3.70 4.05
C CYS A 54 -2.45 2.79 4.01
N GLU A 55 -2.32 1.58 3.46
CA GLU A 55 -3.42 0.64 3.17
C GLU A 55 -3.62 -0.43 4.25
N THR A 56 -2.89 -0.33 5.36
CA THR A 56 -2.99 -1.31 6.43
C THR A 56 -4.36 -1.28 7.11
N ILE A 57 -4.96 -2.47 7.29
CA ILE A 57 -6.16 -2.66 8.12
C ILE A 57 -5.83 -2.92 9.59
N SER A 58 -4.55 -3.10 9.92
CA SER A 58 -4.04 -3.27 11.28
C SER A 58 -3.39 -1.99 11.82
N CYS A 59 -3.01 -1.96 13.11
CA CYS A 59 -2.42 -0.80 13.76
C CYS A 59 -1.25 -0.17 12.96
N ARG A 60 -1.39 1.11 12.58
CA ARG A 60 -0.33 1.83 11.83
C ARG A 60 0.99 1.89 12.59
N ARG A 61 0.95 2.08 13.91
CA ARG A 61 2.17 2.16 14.75
C ARG A 61 2.94 0.85 14.74
N VAL A 62 2.25 -0.29 14.83
CA VAL A 62 2.88 -1.61 14.76
C VAL A 62 3.59 -1.77 13.41
N ARG A 63 2.92 -1.43 12.31
CA ARG A 63 3.53 -1.52 10.97
C ARG A 63 4.74 -0.60 10.81
N LEU A 64 4.65 0.64 11.30
CA LEU A 64 5.76 1.60 11.27
C LEU A 64 6.96 1.12 12.08
N LEU A 65 6.75 0.64 13.30
CA LEU A 65 7.83 0.15 14.17
C LEU A 65 8.47 -1.13 13.61
N ASN A 66 7.65 -2.06 13.09
CA ASN A 66 8.14 -3.27 12.43
C ASN A 66 9.06 -2.96 11.24
N TYR A 67 8.78 -1.90 10.47
CA TYR A 67 9.64 -1.46 9.36
C TYR A 67 11.06 -1.10 9.83
N PHE A 68 11.18 -0.57 11.05
CA PHE A 68 12.47 -0.26 11.69
C PHE A 68 13.02 -1.41 12.55
N GLY A 69 12.41 -2.59 12.50
CA GLY A 69 12.84 -3.77 13.27
C GLY A 69 12.41 -3.75 14.74
N GLU A 70 11.47 -2.89 15.13
CA GLU A 70 10.96 -2.79 16.50
C GLU A 70 9.58 -3.48 16.61
N ALA A 71 9.50 -4.49 17.47
CA ALA A 71 8.24 -5.17 17.76
C ALA A 71 7.33 -4.30 18.66
N SER A 72 6.03 -4.33 18.40
CA SER A 72 5.06 -3.54 19.17
C SER A 72 3.68 -4.21 19.22
N GLN A 73 2.84 -3.70 20.11
CA GLN A 73 1.44 -4.09 20.26
C GLN A 73 0.51 -2.99 19.69
N PRO A 74 -0.76 -3.30 19.38
CA PRO A 74 -1.73 -2.29 18.92
C PRO A 74 -1.75 -1.07 19.84
N CYS A 75 -1.72 0.13 19.25
CA CYS A 75 -1.35 1.34 20.00
C CYS A 75 -2.52 2.08 20.64
N GLY A 76 -3.76 1.78 20.23
CA GLY A 76 -4.96 2.49 20.70
C GLY A 76 -5.03 3.98 20.36
N ASN A 77 -4.16 4.49 19.48
CA ASN A 77 -4.02 5.94 19.20
C ASN A 77 -3.67 6.24 17.73
N CYS A 78 -4.03 5.36 16.81
CA CYS A 78 -4.02 5.65 15.37
C CYS A 78 -5.43 5.42 14.82
N ASP A 79 -5.73 6.02 13.68
CA ASP A 79 -7.00 5.88 12.98
C ASP A 79 -7.44 4.43 12.84
N THR A 80 -6.58 3.49 12.42
CA THR A 80 -6.97 2.07 12.29
C THR A 80 -7.24 1.35 13.61
N CYS A 81 -6.77 1.88 14.75
CA CYS A 81 -7.14 1.38 16.07
C CYS A 81 -8.41 2.02 16.63
N LEU A 82 -8.62 3.30 16.32
CA LEU A 82 -9.74 4.09 16.85
C LEU A 82 -11.02 3.85 16.05
N GLU A 83 -10.87 3.72 14.74
CA GLU A 83 -11.94 3.46 13.78
C GLU A 83 -11.46 2.37 12.81
N PRO A 84 -11.48 1.09 13.24
CA PRO A 84 -11.03 -0.02 12.42
C PRO A 84 -11.80 -0.07 11.09
N PRO A 85 -11.11 -0.17 9.94
CA PRO A 85 -11.79 -0.27 8.66
C PRO A 85 -12.55 -1.60 8.55
N ASP A 86 -13.76 -1.55 7.99
CA ASP A 86 -14.51 -2.75 7.65
C ASP A 86 -13.72 -3.59 6.65
N SER A 87 -13.54 -4.87 6.97
CA SER A 87 -12.79 -5.81 6.15
C SER A 87 -13.38 -7.20 6.25
N TRP A 88 -12.99 -8.06 5.31
CA TRP A 88 -13.44 -9.44 5.25
C TRP A 88 -12.38 -10.30 4.56
N ASP A 89 -12.44 -11.62 4.79
CA ASP A 89 -11.55 -12.56 4.12
C ASP A 89 -11.97 -12.74 2.66
N ALA A 90 -11.31 -11.97 1.78
CA ALA A 90 -11.50 -12.01 0.34
C ALA A 90 -10.53 -12.98 -0.36
N THR A 91 -9.99 -14.00 0.33
CA THR A 91 -8.99 -14.91 -0.25
C THR A 91 -9.49 -15.56 -1.55
N ARG A 92 -10.75 -16.01 -1.57
CA ARG A 92 -11.35 -16.64 -2.77
C ARG A 92 -11.47 -15.63 -3.92
N GLU A 93 -11.90 -14.43 -3.63
CA GLU A 93 -12.11 -13.37 -4.62
C GLU A 93 -10.79 -12.84 -5.16
N ALA A 94 -9.76 -12.74 -4.31
CA ALA A 94 -8.39 -12.44 -4.72
C ALA A 94 -7.84 -13.55 -5.65
N GLN A 95 -8.08 -14.83 -5.33
CA GLN A 95 -7.71 -15.95 -6.21
C GLN A 95 -8.44 -15.86 -7.56
N MET A 96 -9.73 -15.53 -7.58
CA MET A 96 -10.49 -15.34 -8.81
C MET A 96 -9.92 -14.19 -9.65
N ALA A 97 -9.62 -13.04 -9.03
CA ALA A 97 -9.03 -11.89 -9.70
C ALA A 97 -7.67 -12.22 -10.32
N LEU A 98 -6.77 -12.85 -9.55
CA LEU A 98 -5.46 -13.28 -10.04
C LEU A 98 -5.58 -14.33 -11.16
N SER A 99 -6.51 -15.29 -11.02
CA SER A 99 -6.75 -16.28 -12.07
C SER A 99 -7.30 -15.64 -13.34
N CYS A 100 -8.18 -14.64 -13.22
CA CYS A 100 -8.72 -13.88 -14.34
C CYS A 100 -7.62 -13.14 -15.09
N VAL A 101 -6.75 -12.40 -14.38
CA VAL A 101 -5.58 -11.72 -14.96
C VAL A 101 -4.74 -12.71 -15.78
N PHE A 102 -4.36 -13.83 -15.15
CA PHE A 102 -3.50 -14.84 -15.78
C PHE A 102 -4.16 -15.48 -17.01
N ARG A 103 -5.43 -15.87 -16.91
CA ARG A 103 -6.15 -16.54 -18.00
C ARG A 103 -6.44 -15.59 -19.16
N ALA A 104 -6.80 -14.34 -18.87
CA ALA A 104 -7.07 -13.32 -19.89
C ALA A 104 -5.79 -12.99 -20.68
N GLN A 105 -4.65 -12.82 -20.01
CA GLN A 105 -3.36 -12.64 -20.67
C GLN A 105 -3.01 -13.85 -21.55
N ARG A 106 -3.18 -15.08 -21.02
CA ARG A 106 -2.85 -16.31 -21.75
C ARG A 106 -3.73 -16.53 -22.99
N ALA A 107 -5.00 -16.11 -22.95
CA ALA A 107 -5.92 -16.29 -24.07
C ALA A 107 -5.77 -15.21 -25.15
N SER A 108 -5.47 -13.96 -24.76
CA SER A 108 -5.43 -12.81 -25.67
C SER A 108 -4.03 -12.46 -26.18
N GLY A 109 -2.98 -12.78 -25.41
CA GLY A 109 -1.60 -12.36 -25.69
C GLY A 109 -1.26 -10.94 -25.23
N PHE A 110 -2.19 -10.22 -24.59
CA PHE A 110 -1.96 -8.86 -24.06
C PHE A 110 -2.61 -8.66 -22.68
N ASN A 111 -2.21 -7.59 -22.00
CA ASN A 111 -2.74 -7.26 -20.67
C ASN A 111 -4.00 -6.39 -20.80
N PHE A 112 -4.93 -6.56 -19.85
CA PHE A 112 -6.13 -5.76 -19.73
C PHE A 112 -6.06 -4.86 -18.50
N GLY A 113 -6.72 -3.70 -18.58
CA GLY A 113 -6.92 -2.82 -17.42
C GLY A 113 -7.91 -3.41 -16.41
N ALA A 114 -7.86 -2.90 -15.18
CA ALA A 114 -8.68 -3.39 -14.07
C ALA A 114 -10.19 -3.40 -14.38
N SER A 115 -10.71 -2.36 -15.03
CA SER A 115 -12.14 -2.27 -15.38
C SER A 115 -12.60 -3.43 -16.25
N HIS A 116 -11.81 -3.82 -17.26
CA HIS A 116 -12.17 -4.92 -18.14
C HIS A 116 -12.07 -6.29 -17.45
N LEU A 117 -11.10 -6.47 -16.56
CA LEU A 117 -11.01 -7.67 -15.73
C LEU A 117 -12.20 -7.78 -14.77
N ILE A 118 -12.69 -6.65 -14.25
CA ILE A 118 -13.91 -6.60 -13.44
C ILE A 118 -15.13 -6.99 -14.28
N GLU A 119 -15.24 -6.53 -15.52
CA GLU A 119 -16.31 -6.96 -16.45
C GLU A 119 -16.28 -8.48 -16.64
N ILE A 120 -15.12 -9.06 -16.96
CA ILE A 120 -14.98 -10.53 -17.13
C ILE A 120 -15.45 -11.29 -15.89
N LEU A 121 -15.10 -10.82 -14.69
CA LEU A 121 -15.49 -11.46 -13.43
C LEU A 121 -16.98 -11.31 -13.11
N ARG A 122 -17.63 -10.26 -13.61
CA ARG A 122 -19.06 -10.00 -13.38
C ARG A 122 -19.97 -10.64 -14.42
N GLY A 123 -19.41 -11.14 -15.53
CA GLY A 123 -20.15 -11.67 -16.68
C GLY A 123 -20.76 -10.59 -17.55
#